data_AF-E1RFI5-F1
#
_entry.id   AF-E1RFI5-F1
#
_cell.length_a   1.000
_cell.length_b   1.000
_cell.length_c   1.000
_cell.angle_alpha   90.00
_cell.angle_beta   90.00
_cell.angle_gamma   90.00
#
_symmetry.space_group_name_H-M   'P 1'
#
loop_
_entity.id
_entity.type
_entity.pdbx_description
1 polymer ?
#
loop_
_entity_poly.entity_id
_entity_poly.type
_entity_poly.pdbx_seq_one_letter_code
_entity_poly.pdbx_strand_id
1 'polypeptide(L)'
;MTEKTYNIKTNGYGDVISIFSSRGEYIPSDPGNCHYQKFLEAEESAKSYETAYEYTFEGRLEVVRAKRNRKLEESDKYTMPDFPIDDTEREEWLAYRQLLRDLPSTLTEENIDIFEWPMKPNEATQGE
;
A
#
# COMPACT_ATOMS: atom_id res chain seq x y z
N MET A 1 -28.75 -29.05 16.00
CA MET A 1 -28.24 -27.68 15.85
C MET A 1 -27.93 -27.50 14.37
N THR A 2 -28.82 -26.86 13.62
CA THR A 2 -28.61 -26.64 12.18
C THR A 2 -27.59 -25.51 12.02
N GLU A 3 -26.38 -25.83 11.58
CA GLU A 3 -25.38 -24.84 11.18
C GLU A 3 -25.99 -24.00 10.06
N LYS A 4 -26.48 -22.81 10.39
CA LYS A 4 -26.96 -21.85 9.40
C LYS A 4 -25.72 -21.40 8.61
N THR A 5 -25.58 -21.89 7.39
CA THR A 5 -24.54 -21.47 6.44
C THR A 5 -24.82 -20.03 5.99
N TYR A 6 -23.81 -19.19 5.84
CA TYR A 6 -23.97 -17.82 5.34
C TYR A 6 -23.02 -17.60 4.16
N ASN A 7 -23.46 -16.81 3.18
CA ASN A 7 -22.65 -16.43 2.03
C ASN A 7 -22.23 -14.97 2.19
N ILE A 8 -20.93 -14.70 2.25
CA ILE A 8 -20.37 -13.36 2.43
C ILE A 8 -19.85 -12.88 1.08
N LYS A 9 -20.22 -11.65 0.68
CA LYS A 9 -19.66 -10.97 -0.48
C LYS A 9 -18.76 -9.84 -0.03
N THR A 10 -17.52 -9.84 -0.51
CA THR A 10 -16.53 -8.79 -0.30
C THR A 10 -16.31 -7.97 -1.58
N ASN A 11 -15.78 -6.76 -1.45
CA ASN A 11 -15.29 -5.97 -2.59
C ASN A 11 -13.87 -6.40 -2.99
N GLY A 12 -13.32 -5.79 -4.04
CA GLY A 12 -11.93 -6.04 -4.48
C GLY A 12 -10.84 -5.58 -3.51
N TYR A 13 -11.23 -4.90 -2.42
CA TYR A 13 -10.37 -4.44 -1.31
C TYR A 13 -10.55 -5.31 -0.06
N GLY A 14 -11.44 -6.31 -0.09
CA GLY A 14 -11.72 -7.20 1.03
C GLY A 14 -12.89 -6.77 1.93
N ASP A 15 -13.39 -5.52 1.85
CA ASP A 15 -14.50 -5.07 2.69
C ASP A 15 -15.79 -5.87 2.44
N VAL A 16 -16.50 -6.23 3.50
CA VAL A 16 -17.77 -6.96 3.43
C VAL A 16 -18.88 -6.02 2.94
N ILE A 17 -19.44 -6.29 1.76
CA ILE A 17 -20.51 -5.47 1.16
C ILE A 17 -21.89 -6.03 1.50
N SER A 18 -22.03 -7.36 1.55
CA SER A 18 -23.34 -8.00 1.73
C SER A 18 -23.21 -9.41 2.27
N ILE A 19 -24.08 -9.77 3.22
CA ILE A 19 -24.20 -11.11 3.76
C ILE A 19 -25.57 -11.67 3.38
N PHE A 20 -25.58 -12.92 2.91
CA PHE A 20 -26.80 -13.66 2.58
C PHE A 20 -26.92 -14.87 3.50
N SER A 21 -28.16 -15.16 3.92
CA SER A 21 -28.53 -16.41 4.60
C SER A 21 -28.29 -17.62 3.69
N SER A 22 -28.24 -18.84 4.24
CA SER A 22 -28.21 -20.11 3.48
C SER A 22 -29.38 -20.25 2.53
N ARG A 23 -30.47 -19.52 2.78
CA ARG A 23 -31.67 -19.44 1.94
C ARG A 23 -31.58 -18.39 0.83
N GLY A 24 -30.46 -17.68 0.71
CA GLY A 24 -30.26 -16.61 -0.27
C GLY A 24 -30.89 -15.27 0.10
N GLU A 25 -31.41 -15.13 1.33
CA GLU A 25 -32.02 -13.89 1.82
C GLU A 25 -30.93 -12.88 2.19
N TYR A 26 -31.04 -11.65 1.69
CA TYR A 26 -30.16 -10.55 2.07
C TYR A 26 -30.35 -10.20 3.55
N ILE A 27 -29.25 -10.11 4.28
CA ILE A 27 -29.26 -9.70 5.69
C ILE A 27 -28.95 -8.20 5.72
N PRO A 28 -29.89 -7.34 6.16
CA PRO A 28 -29.62 -5.92 6.30
C PRO A 28 -28.60 -5.68 7.40
N SER A 29 -27.66 -4.77 7.13
CA SER A 29 -26.57 -4.39 8.02
C SER A 29 -27.01 -3.45 9.16
N ASP A 30 -28.30 -3.42 9.49
CA ASP A 30 -28.84 -2.59 10.57
C ASP A 30 -28.48 -3.16 11.95
N PRO A 31 -27.99 -2.34 12.90
CA PRO A 31 -27.63 -2.76 14.25
C PRO A 31 -28.81 -3.28 15.08
N GLY A 32 -30.05 -2.98 14.66
CA GLY A 32 -31.27 -3.55 15.24
C GLY A 32 -31.62 -4.96 14.76
N ASN A 33 -30.86 -5.52 13.80
CA ASN A 33 -31.07 -6.87 13.27
C ASN A 33 -30.36 -7.91 14.16
N CYS A 34 -31.04 -9.00 14.50
CA CYS A 34 -30.47 -10.09 15.29
C CYS A 34 -29.28 -10.80 14.60
N HIS A 35 -29.11 -10.59 13.29
CA HIS A 35 -27.99 -11.11 12.51
C HIS A 35 -26.82 -10.12 12.33
N TYR A 36 -26.90 -8.91 12.91
CA TYR A 36 -25.86 -7.87 12.81
C TYR A 36 -24.49 -8.32 13.33
N GLN A 37 -24.46 -9.20 14.34
CA GLN A 37 -23.22 -9.78 14.85
C GLN A 37 -22.40 -10.50 13.77
N LYS A 38 -23.05 -11.00 12.70
CA LYS A 38 -22.34 -11.62 11.57
C LYS A 38 -21.67 -10.63 10.63
N PHE A 39 -22.18 -9.40 10.53
CA PHE A 39 -21.44 -8.33 9.86
C PHE A 39 -20.18 -7.98 10.66
N LEU A 40 -20.27 -7.85 11.98
CA LEU A 40 -19.12 -7.58 12.84
C LEU A 40 -18.06 -8.69 12.79
N GLU A 41 -18.45 -9.97 12.91
CA GLU A 41 -17.51 -11.10 12.78
C GLU A 41 -16.87 -11.16 11.38
N ALA A 42 -17.63 -10.86 10.32
CA ALA A 42 -17.10 -10.86 8.96
C ALA A 42 -16.13 -9.68 8.74
N GLU A 43 -16.43 -8.49 9.26
CA GLU A 43 -15.55 -7.32 9.23
C GLU A 43 -14.29 -7.52 10.09
N GLU A 44 -14.38 -8.17 11.24
CA GLU A 44 -13.22 -8.49 12.09
C GLU A 44 -12.34 -9.57 11.46
N SER A 45 -12.94 -10.64 10.92
CA SER A 45 -12.21 -11.62 10.12
C SER A 45 -11.57 -10.96 8.91
N ALA A 46 -12.22 -9.93 8.36
CA ALA A 46 -11.70 -9.20 7.24
C ALA A 46 -10.47 -8.37 7.61
N LYS A 47 -10.62 -7.58 8.67
CA LYS A 47 -9.55 -6.77 9.24
C LYS A 47 -8.37 -7.60 9.74
N SER A 48 -8.64 -8.81 10.24
CA SER A 48 -7.61 -9.77 10.67
C SER A 48 -6.68 -10.22 9.55
N TYR A 49 -7.14 -10.33 8.29
CA TYR A 49 -6.23 -10.65 7.18
C TYR A 49 -5.48 -9.41 6.69
N GLU A 50 -6.09 -8.22 6.78
CA GLU A 50 -5.48 -6.97 6.33
C GLU A 50 -4.33 -6.55 7.25
N THR A 51 -4.52 -6.66 8.56
CA THR A 51 -3.46 -6.44 9.56
C THR A 51 -2.34 -7.48 9.47
N ALA A 52 -2.65 -8.73 9.08
CA ALA A 52 -1.61 -9.73 8.84
C ALA A 52 -0.76 -9.41 7.60
N TYR A 53 -1.38 -8.88 6.55
CA TYR A 53 -0.68 -8.46 5.33
C TYR A 53 0.23 -7.26 5.58
N GLU A 54 -0.22 -6.31 6.39
CA GLU A 54 0.54 -5.13 6.81
C GLU A 54 1.78 -5.49 7.66
N TYR A 55 1.80 -6.66 8.31
CA TYR A 55 2.93 -7.13 9.11
C TYR A 55 3.95 -7.98 8.32
N THR A 56 3.61 -8.41 7.11
CA THR A 56 4.49 -9.26 6.29
C THR A 56 5.57 -8.47 5.57
N PHE A 57 6.67 -9.15 5.22
CA PHE A 57 7.71 -8.57 4.38
C PHE A 57 7.17 -8.02 3.07
N GLU A 58 6.26 -8.75 2.42
CA GLU A 58 5.67 -8.36 1.15
C GLU A 58 4.89 -7.05 1.29
N GLY A 59 4.05 -6.91 2.33
CA GLY A 59 3.32 -5.67 2.61
C GLY A 59 4.26 -4.48 2.86
N ARG A 60 5.33 -4.67 3.65
CA ARG A 60 6.34 -3.63 3.84
C ARG A 60 7.07 -3.28 2.54
N LEU A 61 7.36 -4.27 1.71
CA LEU A 61 7.99 -4.08 0.41
C LEU A 61 7.08 -3.33 -0.56
N GLU A 62 5.77 -3.56 -0.51
CA GLU A 62 4.78 -2.77 -1.25
C GLU A 62 4.79 -1.30 -0.82
N VAL A 63 4.85 -1.02 0.49
CA VAL A 63 4.99 0.36 0.98
C VAL A 63 6.27 1.01 0.46
N VAL A 64 7.38 0.29 0.45
CA VAL A 64 8.64 0.78 -0.13
C VAL A 64 8.50 1.03 -1.63
N ARG A 65 7.87 0.11 -2.38
CA ARG A 65 7.61 0.28 -3.82
C ARG A 65 6.74 1.51 -4.09
N ALA A 66 5.71 1.74 -3.29
CA ALA A 66 4.87 2.93 -3.38
C ALA A 66 5.65 4.23 -3.12
N LYS A 67 6.47 4.27 -2.05
CA LYS A 67 7.36 5.41 -1.75
C LYS A 67 8.37 5.67 -2.87
N ARG A 68 8.96 4.60 -3.43
CA ARG A 68 9.87 4.65 -4.57
C ARG A 68 9.19 5.25 -5.81
N ASN A 69 7.98 4.80 -6.14
CA ASN A 69 7.22 5.32 -7.27
C ASN A 69 6.97 6.82 -7.10
N ARG A 70 6.50 7.24 -5.91
CA ARG A 70 6.30 8.67 -5.62
C ARG A 70 7.57 9.50 -5.81
N LYS A 71 8.71 9.05 -5.29
CA LYS A 71 10.01 9.74 -5.47
C LYS A 71 10.46 9.76 -6.95
N LEU A 72 10.19 8.70 -7.70
CA LEU A 72 10.46 8.64 -9.14
C LEU A 72 9.58 9.60 -9.93
N GLU A 73 8.31 9.78 -9.55
CA GLU A 73 7.40 10.76 -10.15
C GLU A 73 7.82 12.19 -9.82
N GLU A 74 8.18 12.48 -8.56
CA GLU A 74 8.69 13.79 -8.15
C GLU A 74 9.98 14.18 -8.89
N SER A 75 10.83 13.18 -9.17
CA SER A 75 12.09 13.36 -9.90
C SER A 75 11.94 13.36 -11.43
N ASP A 76 10.79 12.93 -11.97
CA ASP A 76 10.59 12.73 -13.41
C ASP A 76 10.74 14.04 -14.20
N LYS A 77 10.19 15.13 -13.66
CA LYS A 77 10.28 16.48 -14.24
C LYS A 77 11.72 16.95 -14.44
N TYR A 78 12.66 16.55 -13.58
CA TYR A 78 14.07 16.96 -13.70
C TYR A 78 14.81 16.17 -14.78
N THR A 79 14.26 15.05 -15.24
CA THR A 79 14.83 14.31 -16.37
C THR A 79 14.30 14.77 -17.72
N MET A 80 13.32 15.68 -17.74
CA MET A 80 12.83 16.26 -18.99
C MET A 80 13.82 17.29 -19.56
N PRO A 81 14.02 17.30 -20.88
CA PRO A 81 14.88 18.29 -21.54
C PRO A 81 14.34 19.73 -21.46
N ASP A 82 13.04 19.88 -21.20
CA ASP A 82 12.35 21.17 -21.06
C ASP A 82 12.55 21.82 -19.68
N PHE A 83 13.12 21.10 -18.71
CA PHE A 83 13.30 21.62 -17.36
C PHE A 83 14.62 22.42 -17.25
N PRO A 84 14.60 23.66 -16.74
CA PRO A 84 15.76 24.56 -16.74
C PRO A 84 16.75 24.20 -15.62
N ILE A 85 17.45 23.07 -15.76
CA ILE A 85 18.54 22.63 -14.89
C ILE A 85 19.82 22.44 -15.70
N ASP A 86 20.96 22.47 -15.00
CA ASP A 86 22.26 22.18 -15.60
C ASP A 86 22.36 20.71 -16.04
N ASP A 87 23.23 20.42 -17.01
CA ASP A 87 23.51 19.04 -17.45
C ASP A 87 24.08 18.20 -16.30
N THR A 88 24.88 18.81 -15.43
CA THR A 88 25.43 18.16 -14.23
C THR A 88 24.32 17.73 -13.27
N GLU A 89 23.37 18.62 -12.99
CA GLU A 89 22.22 18.31 -12.12
C GLU A 89 21.36 17.19 -12.73
N ARG A 90 21.21 17.18 -14.05
CA ARG A 90 20.46 16.13 -14.77
C ARG A 90 21.11 14.76 -14.58
N GLU A 91 22.43 14.66 -14.68
CA GLU A 91 23.17 13.43 -14.40
C GLU A 91 22.98 12.96 -12.95
N GLU A 92 22.99 13.88 -11.98
CA GLU A 92 22.72 13.56 -10.58
C GLU A 92 21.29 13.03 -10.36
N TRP A 93 20.28 13.62 -11.02
CA TRP A 93 18.90 13.11 -10.98
C TRP A 93 18.78 11.72 -11.62
N LEU A 94 19.50 11.46 -12.71
CA LEU A 94 19.54 10.13 -13.33
C LEU A 94 20.17 9.09 -12.38
N ALA A 95 21.29 9.43 -11.74
CA ALA A 95 21.92 8.58 -10.74
C ALA A 95 20.99 8.34 -9.53
N TYR A 96 20.32 9.39 -9.03
CA TYR A 96 19.32 9.30 -7.97
C TYR A 96 18.21 8.30 -8.29
N ARG A 97 17.64 8.38 -9.50
CA ARG A 97 16.57 7.46 -9.94
C ARG A 97 17.06 6.02 -10.06
N GLN A 98 18.32 5.82 -10.45
CA GLN A 98 18.91 4.49 -10.52
C GLN A 98 19.04 3.88 -9.11
N LEU A 99 19.53 4.64 -8.13
CA LEU A 99 19.62 4.21 -6.73
C LEU A 99 18.25 3.85 -6.15
N LEU A 100 17.23 4.66 -6.45
CA LEU A 100 15.85 4.36 -6.04
C LEU A 100 15.32 3.05 -6.62
N ARG A 101 15.64 2.74 -7.87
CA ARG A 101 15.20 1.49 -8.52
C ARG A 101 15.92 0.26 -7.98
N ASP A 102 17.17 0.41 -7.58
CA ASP A 102 17.99 -0.68 -7.05
C ASP A 102 17.63 -1.03 -5.60
N LEU A 103 17.25 -0.02 -4.79
CA LEU A 103 16.81 -0.14 -3.40
C LEU A 103 15.88 -1.34 -3.08
N PRO A 104 14.71 -1.51 -3.71
CA PRO A 104 13.79 -2.60 -3.38
C PRO A 104 14.38 -4.01 -3.59
N SER A 105 15.44 -4.15 -4.39
CA SER A 105 16.15 -5.41 -4.58
C SER A 105 17.24 -5.64 -3.54
N THR A 106 17.69 -4.60 -2.83
CA THR A 106 18.70 -4.70 -1.77
C THR A 106 18.09 -4.81 -0.37
N LEU A 107 16.78 -4.57 -0.22
CA LEU A 107 16.09 -4.63 1.06
C LEU A 107 15.69 -6.05 1.45
N THR A 108 15.88 -6.36 2.73
CA THR A 108 15.52 -7.63 3.39
C THR A 108 14.59 -7.36 4.57
N GLU A 109 13.95 -8.39 5.12
CA GLU A 109 13.03 -8.26 6.28
C GLU A 109 13.62 -7.51 7.47
N GLU A 110 14.92 -7.68 7.69
CA GLU A 110 15.66 -7.06 8.79
C GLU A 110 16.05 -5.59 8.51
N ASN A 111 16.23 -5.20 7.25
CA ASN A 111 16.74 -3.87 6.87
C ASN A 111 15.67 -2.94 6.28
N ILE A 112 14.49 -3.46 5.97
CA ILE A 112 13.40 -2.69 5.35
C ILE A 112 12.89 -1.53 6.21
N ASP A 113 13.10 -1.58 7.52
CA ASP A 113 12.72 -0.51 8.45
C ASP A 113 13.88 0.44 8.78
N ILE A 114 15.13 0.04 8.51
CA ILE A 114 16.36 0.75 8.94
C ILE A 114 17.05 1.43 7.76
N PHE A 115 16.74 1.06 6.52
CA PHE A 115 17.41 1.63 5.35
C PHE A 115 17.18 3.13 5.18
N GLU A 116 18.21 3.79 4.65
CA GLU A 116 18.13 5.20 4.30
C GLU A 116 17.82 5.37 2.82
N TRP A 117 16.90 6.29 2.52
CA TRP A 117 16.64 6.69 1.15
C TRP A 117 17.76 7.61 0.66
N PRO A 118 18.17 7.52 -0.62
CA PRO A 118 19.10 8.49 -1.17
C PRO A 118 18.52 9.90 -1.02
N MET A 119 19.41 10.87 -0.78
CA MET A 119 19.08 12.29 -0.75
C MET A 119 18.86 12.80 -2.18
N LYS A 120 17.85 13.67 -2.35
CA LYS A 120 17.62 14.32 -3.65
C LYS A 120 18.76 15.34 -3.91
N PRO A 121 19.28 15.43 -5.14
CA PRO A 121 20.41 16.32 -5.44
C PRO A 121 20.10 17.81 -5.17
N ASN A 122 18.87 18.25 -5.43
CA ASN A 122 18.46 19.65 -5.19
C ASN A 122 18.34 20.05 -3.69
N GLU A 123 18.48 19.12 -2.73
CA GLU A 123 18.53 19.48 -1.30
C GLU A 123 19.95 19.87 -0.84
N ALA A 124 20.97 19.51 -1.62
CA ALA A 124 22.35 19.87 -1.31
C ALA A 124 22.67 21.36 -1.58
N THR A 125 21.82 22.07 -2.33
CA THR A 125 22.07 23.44 -2.82
C THR A 125 21.05 24.46 -2.27
N GLN A 126 20.43 24.20 -1.12
CA GLN A 126 19.65 25.21 -0.38
C GLN A 126 20.33 25.47 0.96
N GLY A 127 21.54 26.02 0.88
CA GLY A 127 22.39 26.33 2.02
C GLY A 127 23.39 27.41 1.67
N GLU A 128 22.91 28.54 1.15
CA GLU A 128 23.61 29.83 1.12
C GLU A 128 22.72 30.92 1.71
#